data_AF-A0A5J9W6R7-F1
#
_entry.id   AF-A0A5J9W6R7-F1
#
_cell.length_a   1.000
_cell.length_b   1.000
_cell.length_c   1.000
_cell.angle_alpha   90.00
_cell.angle_beta   90.00
_cell.angle_gamma   90.00
#
_symmetry.space_group_name_H-M   'P 1'
#
loop_
_entity.id
_entity.type
_entity.pdbx_description
1 polymer ?
#
loop_
_entity_poly.entity_id
_entity_poly.type
_entity_poly.pdbx_seq_one_letter_code
_entity_poly.pdbx_strand_id
1 'polypeptide(L)'
;MAALLPPMELCFAARAATPVAPRPTHRRQRMPSTCIVRCAATAPAPMGEKTEYRDGPLERAFMGLFARKMEKFASSPSKKRKENEKRSVWEWDYESFVDVSRRVMVGRTRAQQQEAVREVLLSMLPPGAPEQFRKLFPATRWACEFNAALTVPFFRWLVGPSEVVEVEVDGVKQRSGVLIKKCRYLENSGCVGMCVNMCKIPTQDFFTNEFGLPLTMNPNFEDMSCEMIYGQVPPPIEDDPVSKQPCYPNLCSMSTPSAPVCPKLQN
;
A
#
# COMPACT_ATOMS: atom_id res chain seq x y z
N MET A 1 -12.76 -28.00 11.28
CA MET A 1 -12.10 -27.38 12.45
C MET A 1 -11.01 -26.46 11.94
N ALA A 2 -11.28 -25.15 11.88
CA ALA A 2 -10.31 -24.17 11.39
C ALA A 2 -9.24 -23.97 12.47
N ALA A 3 -7.98 -24.21 12.12
CA ALA A 3 -6.85 -23.86 12.97
C ALA A 3 -6.76 -22.33 13.04
N LEU A 4 -7.18 -21.76 14.17
CA LEU A 4 -6.92 -20.37 14.52
C LEU A 4 -5.40 -20.20 14.63
N LEU A 5 -4.80 -19.55 13.64
CA LEU A 5 -3.43 -19.07 13.75
C LEU A 5 -3.35 -18.10 14.94
N PRO A 6 -2.33 -18.20 15.80
CA PRO A 6 -2.20 -17.30 16.94
C PRO A 6 -1.98 -15.86 16.45
N PRO A 7 -2.54 -14.84 17.14
CA PRO A 7 -2.31 -13.45 16.79
C PRO A 7 -0.82 -13.12 16.97
N MET A 8 -0.13 -12.79 15.88
CA MET A 8 1.27 -12.37 15.92
C MET A 8 1.36 -10.86 16.10
N GLU A 9 2.08 -10.47 17.16
CA GLU A 9 2.35 -9.09 17.54
C GLU A 9 3.29 -8.36 16.57
N LEU A 10 2.94 -7.10 16.25
CA LEU A 10 3.79 -6.15 15.53
C LEU A 10 4.63 -5.36 16.55
N CYS A 11 5.94 -5.33 16.34
CA CYS A 11 6.88 -4.59 17.19
C CYS A 11 6.99 -3.13 16.73
N PHE A 12 6.84 -2.16 17.64
CA PHE A 12 7.10 -0.74 17.39
C PHE A 12 8.36 -0.29 18.13
N ALA A 13 9.20 0.53 17.47
CA ALA A 13 10.34 1.18 18.09
C ALA A 13 9.95 2.59 18.57
N ALA A 14 9.83 2.79 19.88
CA ALA A 14 9.63 4.11 20.47
C ALA A 14 10.93 4.62 21.13
N ARG A 15 11.35 5.85 20.81
CA ARG A 15 12.40 6.57 21.55
C ARG A 15 11.77 7.30 22.74
N ALA A 16 12.06 6.88 23.96
CA ALA A 16 11.66 7.61 25.15
C ALA A 16 12.55 8.85 25.35
N ALA A 17 11.94 10.04 25.42
CA ALA A 17 12.58 11.24 25.94
C ALA A 17 12.13 11.43 27.40
N THR A 18 13.06 11.33 28.34
CA THR A 18 12.81 11.63 29.76
C THR A 18 13.13 13.10 30.06
N PRO A 19 12.34 13.80 30.89
CA PRO A 19 12.68 15.15 31.35
C PRO A 19 13.79 15.07 32.42
N VAL A 20 14.85 15.86 32.28
CA VAL A 20 16.00 15.84 33.19
C VAL A 20 16.10 17.18 33.94
N ALA A 21 16.05 17.14 35.28
CA ALA A 21 16.46 18.23 36.17
C ALA A 21 18.00 18.24 36.35
N PRO A 22 18.65 19.36 36.71
CA PRO A 22 20.07 19.56 36.38
C PRO A 22 21.09 19.27 37.51
N ARG A 23 22.31 18.92 37.05
CA ARG A 23 23.68 19.00 37.66
C ARG A 23 24.24 17.81 38.48
N PRO A 24 25.59 17.68 38.61
CA PRO A 24 26.64 17.86 37.60
C PRO A 24 27.75 16.77 37.57
N THR A 25 28.43 16.72 36.41
CA THR A 25 29.85 16.38 36.15
C THR A 25 30.45 14.97 36.26
N HIS A 26 31.09 14.59 35.13
CA HIS A 26 32.16 13.62 34.87
C HIS A 26 31.87 12.11 34.87
N ARG A 27 31.62 11.57 33.66
CA ARG A 27 32.50 10.65 32.88
C ARG A 27 31.65 10.01 31.76
N ARG A 28 31.91 10.34 30.49
CA ARG A 28 31.18 9.81 29.32
C ARG A 28 31.49 8.32 29.15
N GLN A 29 30.64 7.45 29.70
CA GLN A 29 30.50 6.07 29.24
C GLN A 29 29.20 5.98 28.43
N ARG A 30 29.31 5.63 27.14
CA ARG A 30 28.17 5.33 26.28
C ARG A 30 27.57 4.00 26.75
N MET A 31 26.50 4.06 27.54
CA MET A 31 25.64 2.90 27.78
C MET A 31 24.79 2.64 26.53
N PRO A 32 24.64 1.37 26.10
CA PRO A 32 23.77 1.04 24.97
C PRO A 32 22.33 1.35 25.35
N SER A 33 21.65 2.17 24.55
CA SER A 33 20.21 2.41 24.69
C SER A 33 19.46 1.10 24.50
N THR A 34 19.03 0.48 25.58
CA THR A 34 18.08 -0.64 25.54
C THR A 34 16.73 -0.11 25.08
N CYS A 35 16.40 -0.42 23.83
CA CYS A 35 15.11 -0.12 23.22
C CYS A 35 14.06 -1.01 23.88
N ILE A 36 13.14 -0.44 24.67
CA ILE A 36 11.97 -1.16 25.17
C ILE A 36 10.96 -1.18 24.03
N VAL A 37 10.83 -2.35 23.39
CA VAL A 37 9.83 -2.60 22.35
C VAL A 37 8.48 -2.77 23.03
N ARG A 38 7.52 -1.90 22.71
CA ARG A 38 6.11 -2.10 23.07
C ARG A 38 5.39 -2.64 21.83
N CYS A 39 4.81 -3.82 21.96
CA CYS A 39 3.89 -4.37 20.99
C CYS A 39 2.54 -3.66 21.14
N ALA A 40 2.08 -3.01 20.07
CA ALA A 40 0.73 -2.45 20.03
C ALA A 40 -0.07 -3.23 18.99
N ALA A 41 -0.94 -4.09 19.49
CA ALA A 41 -1.93 -4.76 18.68
C ALA A 41 -2.99 -3.76 18.19
N THR A 42 -3.44 -3.96 16.94
CA THR A 42 -4.81 -3.69 16.45
C THR A 42 -5.35 -2.25 16.37
N ALA A 43 -4.66 -1.21 16.83
CA ALA A 43 -5.12 0.17 16.62
C ALA A 43 -4.60 0.73 15.27
N PRO A 44 -5.37 1.60 14.57
CA PRO A 44 -4.83 2.44 13.51
C PRO A 44 -3.66 3.23 14.10
N ALA A 45 -2.44 2.98 13.64
CA ALA A 45 -1.30 3.67 14.22
C ALA A 45 -1.28 5.13 13.72
N PRO A 46 -1.03 6.10 14.62
CA PRO A 46 -1.20 7.50 14.32
C PRO A 46 -0.32 7.94 13.15
N MET A 47 -0.83 8.90 12.38
CA MET A 47 -0.15 9.47 11.22
C MET A 47 1.28 9.91 11.59
N GLY A 48 2.28 9.41 10.86
CA GLY A 48 3.68 9.79 11.03
C GLY A 48 4.54 8.82 11.85
N GLU A 49 3.93 7.83 12.53
CA GLU A 49 4.69 6.73 13.12
C GLU A 49 4.90 5.62 12.10
N LYS A 50 6.16 5.21 11.85
CA LYS A 50 6.46 4.08 10.98
C LYS A 50 6.41 2.75 11.75
N THR A 51 5.70 1.79 11.21
CA THR A 51 5.61 0.41 11.70
C THR A 51 6.83 -0.38 11.22
N GLU A 52 7.42 -1.22 12.08
CA GLU A 52 8.48 -2.14 11.69
C GLU A 52 7.87 -3.45 11.16
N TYR A 53 8.10 -3.76 9.88
CA TYR A 53 7.64 -4.98 9.24
C TYR A 53 8.81 -5.96 9.09
N ARG A 54 8.58 -7.23 9.41
CA ARG A 54 9.57 -8.31 9.25
C ARG A 54 9.19 -9.17 8.06
N ASP A 55 9.77 -8.86 6.90
CA ASP A 55 9.54 -9.60 5.66
C ASP A 55 10.42 -10.86 5.59
N GLY A 56 9.78 -12.00 5.36
CA GLY A 56 10.45 -13.26 5.08
C GLY A 56 10.99 -13.32 3.65
N PRO A 57 11.66 -14.43 3.29
CA PRO A 57 12.21 -14.61 1.95
C PRO A 57 11.14 -14.54 0.84
N LEU A 58 9.97 -15.14 1.06
CA LEU A 58 8.89 -15.18 0.06
C LEU A 58 8.37 -13.77 -0.24
N GLU A 59 8.14 -12.95 0.79
CA GLU A 59 7.72 -11.57 0.66
C GLU A 59 8.77 -10.75 -0.09
N ARG A 60 10.06 -10.94 0.20
CA ARG A 60 11.18 -10.31 -0.53
C ARG A 60 11.22 -10.74 -1.99
N ALA A 61 10.95 -12.00 -2.30
CA ALA A 61 10.86 -12.47 -3.68
C ALA A 61 9.73 -11.78 -4.45
N PHE A 62 8.53 -11.66 -3.84
CA PHE A 62 7.42 -10.92 -4.46
C PHE A 62 7.75 -9.43 -4.65
N MET A 63 8.27 -8.77 -3.61
CA MET A 63 8.73 -7.38 -3.70
C MET A 63 9.70 -7.16 -4.86
N GLY A 64 10.74 -8.00 -4.95
CA GLY A 64 11.73 -7.88 -6.01
C GLY A 64 11.16 -8.16 -7.41
N LEU A 65 10.21 -9.11 -7.55
CA LEU A 65 9.54 -9.35 -8.83
C LEU A 65 8.74 -8.13 -9.31
N PHE A 66 7.91 -7.57 -8.43
CA PHE A 66 7.12 -6.37 -8.73
C PHE A 66 8.01 -5.17 -9.03
N ALA A 67 9.02 -4.94 -8.18
CA ALA A 67 9.95 -3.84 -8.36
C ALA A 67 10.68 -3.91 -9.71
N ARG A 68 11.12 -5.10 -10.14
CA ARG A 68 11.73 -5.29 -11.47
C ARG A 68 10.78 -5.02 -12.63
N LYS A 69 9.50 -5.33 -12.49
CA LYS A 69 8.49 -4.98 -13.50
C LYS A 69 8.27 -3.47 -13.55
N MET A 70 8.16 -2.81 -12.39
CA MET A 70 8.02 -1.36 -12.30
C MET A 70 9.27 -0.58 -12.78
N GLU A 71 10.48 -1.12 -12.60
CA GLU A 71 11.74 -0.52 -13.07
C GLU A 71 11.76 -0.25 -14.58
N LYS A 72 11.03 -1.03 -15.37
CA LYS A 72 10.89 -0.77 -16.81
C LYS A 72 10.27 0.59 -17.12
N PHE A 73 9.45 1.09 -16.19
CA PHE A 73 8.76 2.37 -16.27
C PHE A 73 9.45 3.45 -15.43
N ALA A 74 10.30 3.09 -14.46
CA ALA A 74 10.91 4.08 -13.58
C ALA A 74 11.87 5.03 -14.33
N SER A 75 11.75 6.34 -14.10
CA SER A 75 12.72 7.32 -14.57
C SER A 75 14.04 7.10 -13.83
N SER A 76 15.08 6.62 -14.52
CA SER A 76 16.38 6.34 -13.90
C SER A 76 17.56 6.46 -14.85
N PRO A 77 18.70 6.99 -14.37
CA PRO A 77 19.94 6.96 -15.13
C PRO A 77 20.29 5.51 -15.51
N SER A 78 20.80 5.30 -16.73
CA SER A 78 21.12 3.97 -17.26
C SER A 78 22.03 3.14 -16.33
N LYS A 79 22.88 3.80 -15.55
CA LYS A 79 23.74 3.17 -14.53
C LYS A 79 22.95 2.59 -13.35
N LYS A 80 22.01 3.36 -12.78
CA LYS A 80 21.16 2.92 -11.65
C LYS A 80 20.20 1.81 -12.07
N ARG A 81 19.69 1.87 -13.30
CA ARG A 81 18.88 0.80 -13.90
C ARG A 81 19.67 -0.51 -14.04
N LYS A 82 20.90 -0.46 -14.58
CA LYS A 82 21.79 -1.64 -14.70
C LYS A 82 22.19 -2.22 -13.34
N GLU A 83 22.32 -1.39 -12.31
CA GLU A 83 22.60 -1.82 -10.95
C GLU A 83 21.40 -2.56 -10.35
N ASN A 84 20.19 -2.00 -10.49
CA ASN A 84 18.95 -2.64 -10.02
C ASN A 84 18.57 -3.90 -10.80
N GLU A 85 18.93 -3.99 -12.09
CA GLU A 85 18.77 -5.22 -12.89
C GLU A 85 19.66 -6.37 -12.40
N LYS A 86 20.82 -6.05 -11.80
CA LYS A 86 21.76 -7.02 -11.25
C LYS A 86 21.44 -7.43 -9.80
N ARG A 87 20.65 -6.63 -9.07
CA ARG A 87 20.22 -6.98 -7.71
C ARG A 87 19.45 -8.30 -7.73
N SER A 88 19.83 -9.19 -6.83
CA SER A 88 19.10 -10.43 -6.61
C SER A 88 17.72 -10.11 -6.05
N VAL A 89 16.71 -10.93 -6.36
CA VAL A 89 15.31 -10.67 -5.93
C VAL A 89 15.18 -10.55 -4.41
N TRP A 90 16.04 -11.24 -3.66
CA TRP A 90 16.06 -11.27 -2.19
C TRP A 90 16.72 -10.03 -1.55
N GLU A 91 17.45 -9.23 -2.34
CA GLU A 91 18.11 -7.99 -1.89
C GLU A 91 17.15 -6.80 -1.91
N TRP A 92 15.93 -6.98 -2.44
CA TRP A 92 14.89 -5.97 -2.42
C TRP A 92 14.23 -5.91 -1.05
N ASP A 93 14.02 -4.69 -0.58
CA ASP A 93 13.20 -4.36 0.57
C ASP A 93 12.04 -3.45 0.17
N TYR A 94 11.15 -3.22 1.12
CA TYR A 94 9.93 -2.46 0.87
C TYR A 94 10.21 -0.99 0.54
N GLU A 95 11.22 -0.39 1.16
CA GLU A 95 11.63 0.99 0.86
C GLU A 95 12.16 1.10 -0.58
N SER A 96 12.99 0.14 -1.04
CA SER A 96 13.43 0.07 -2.44
C SER A 96 12.25 -0.06 -3.40
N PHE A 97 11.23 -0.85 -3.06
CA PHE A 97 10.00 -0.96 -3.85
C PHE A 97 9.26 0.38 -3.96
N VAL A 98 9.03 1.06 -2.83
CA VAL A 98 8.39 2.38 -2.80
C VAL A 98 9.19 3.42 -3.59
N ASP A 99 10.52 3.35 -3.54
CA ASP A 99 11.41 4.22 -4.30
C ASP A 99 11.34 3.98 -5.83
N VAL A 100 11.08 2.75 -6.27
CA VAL A 100 10.75 2.50 -7.68
C VAL A 100 9.44 3.18 -8.03
N SER A 101 8.41 3.04 -7.20
CA SER A 101 7.11 3.69 -7.43
C SER A 101 7.21 5.20 -7.52
N ARG A 102 8.00 5.86 -6.65
CA ARG A 102 8.28 7.30 -6.74
C ARG A 102 8.88 7.67 -8.11
N ARG A 103 9.83 6.88 -8.59
CA ARG A 103 10.50 7.12 -9.89
C ARG A 103 9.59 6.87 -11.08
N VAL A 104 8.59 5.99 -10.96
CA VAL A 104 7.55 5.85 -11.98
C VAL A 104 6.72 7.14 -12.10
N MET A 105 6.53 7.91 -11.03
CA MET A 105 5.77 9.17 -11.12
C MET A 105 6.54 10.34 -11.76
N VAL A 106 7.88 10.29 -11.77
CA VAL A 106 8.70 11.42 -12.24
C VAL A 106 8.49 11.64 -13.74
N GLY A 107 8.03 12.84 -14.09
CA GLY A 107 7.80 13.26 -15.48
C GLY A 107 6.52 12.72 -16.12
N ARG A 108 5.61 12.10 -15.34
CA ARG A 108 4.35 11.53 -15.84
C ARG A 108 3.13 12.30 -15.33
N THR A 109 2.12 12.42 -16.19
CA THR A 109 0.75 12.81 -15.79
C THR A 109 0.09 11.70 -14.96
N ARG A 110 -1.00 12.02 -14.27
CA ARG A 110 -1.86 11.06 -13.57
C ARG A 110 -2.23 9.86 -14.45
N ALA A 111 -2.72 10.11 -15.66
CA ALA A 111 -3.14 9.05 -16.58
C ALA A 111 -1.96 8.14 -16.96
N GLN A 112 -0.79 8.72 -17.23
CA GLN A 112 0.41 7.95 -17.55
C GLN A 112 0.94 7.13 -16.36
N GLN A 113 0.79 7.65 -15.13
CA GLN A 113 1.12 6.90 -13.91
C GLN A 113 0.21 5.67 -13.78
N GLN A 114 -1.10 5.88 -13.95
CA GLN A 114 -2.09 4.83 -13.82
C GLN A 114 -1.90 3.74 -14.87
N GLU A 115 -1.67 4.12 -16.14
CA GLU A 115 -1.40 3.18 -17.22
C GLU A 115 -0.13 2.36 -16.97
N ALA A 116 0.94 3.00 -16.49
CA ALA A 116 2.18 2.29 -16.19
C ALA A 116 1.99 1.20 -15.11
N VAL A 117 1.15 1.46 -14.11
CA VAL A 117 0.83 0.45 -13.08
C VAL A 117 -0.10 -0.62 -13.63
N ARG A 118 -1.10 -0.24 -14.44
CA ARG A 118 -2.00 -1.18 -15.11
C ARG A 118 -1.22 -2.18 -15.97
N GLU A 119 -0.26 -1.71 -16.75
CA GLU A 119 0.66 -2.56 -17.52
C GLU A 119 1.51 -3.49 -16.65
N VAL A 120 1.97 -2.99 -15.49
CA VAL A 120 2.69 -3.85 -14.52
C VAL A 120 1.78 -4.97 -14.02
N LEU A 121 0.54 -4.67 -13.63
CA LEU A 121 -0.44 -5.66 -13.17
C LEU A 121 -0.78 -6.68 -14.27
N LEU A 122 -1.06 -6.22 -15.48
CA LEU A 122 -1.32 -7.09 -16.63
C LEU A 122 -0.16 -8.02 -16.92
N SER A 123 1.07 -7.53 -16.82
CA SER A 123 2.26 -8.35 -17.07
C SER A 123 2.44 -9.50 -16.07
N MET A 124 1.72 -9.49 -14.95
CA MET A 124 1.73 -10.58 -13.97
C MET A 124 0.79 -11.72 -14.33
N LEU A 125 -0.19 -11.47 -15.20
CA LEU A 125 -1.10 -12.48 -15.68
C LEU A 125 -0.47 -13.29 -16.81
N PRO A 126 -0.83 -14.58 -16.95
CA PRO A 126 -0.50 -15.35 -18.15
C PRO A 126 -1.08 -14.69 -19.41
N PRO A 127 -0.45 -14.84 -20.59
CA PRO A 127 -0.98 -14.34 -21.85
C PRO A 127 -2.41 -14.85 -22.12
N GLY A 128 -3.31 -13.96 -22.54
CA GLY A 128 -4.72 -14.28 -22.81
C GLY A 128 -5.60 -14.44 -21.57
N ALA A 129 -5.06 -14.40 -20.35
CA ALA A 129 -5.86 -14.58 -19.14
C ALA A 129 -6.95 -13.50 -18.91
N PRO A 130 -6.75 -12.19 -19.20
CA PRO A 130 -7.77 -11.15 -18.95
C PRO A 130 -9.11 -11.40 -19.67
N GLU A 131 -9.05 -11.70 -20.98
CA GLU A 131 -10.25 -12.00 -21.79
C GLU A 131 -10.97 -13.26 -21.32
N GLN A 132 -10.22 -14.22 -20.78
CA GLN A 132 -10.72 -15.48 -20.24
C GLN A 132 -11.35 -15.26 -18.85
N PHE A 133 -10.76 -14.42 -17.99
CA PHE A 133 -11.27 -14.16 -16.64
C PHE A 133 -12.65 -13.50 -16.67
N ARG A 134 -12.84 -12.47 -17.51
CA ARG A 134 -14.15 -11.81 -17.66
C ARG A 134 -15.27 -12.77 -18.08
N LYS A 135 -14.96 -13.79 -18.87
CA LYS A 135 -15.93 -14.78 -19.37
C LYS A 135 -16.17 -15.92 -18.38
N LEU A 136 -15.14 -16.34 -17.65
CA LEU A 136 -15.17 -17.52 -16.81
C LEU A 136 -15.55 -17.23 -15.35
N PHE A 137 -15.42 -15.98 -14.89
CA PHE A 137 -15.69 -15.60 -13.50
C PHE A 137 -16.63 -14.40 -13.44
N PRO A 138 -17.96 -14.62 -13.55
CA PRO A 138 -18.91 -13.55 -13.27
C PRO A 138 -18.74 -13.03 -11.84
N ALA A 139 -19.00 -11.73 -11.64
CA ALA A 139 -18.97 -11.04 -10.35
C ALA A 139 -20.09 -11.52 -9.40
N THR A 140 -20.01 -12.78 -9.00
CA THR A 140 -20.91 -13.41 -8.04
C THR A 140 -20.46 -13.07 -6.62
N ARG A 141 -21.39 -13.11 -5.66
CA ARG A 141 -21.07 -13.01 -4.23
C ARG A 141 -19.93 -13.93 -3.82
N TRP A 142 -19.95 -15.19 -4.28
CA TRP A 142 -18.89 -16.15 -3.99
C TRP A 142 -17.52 -15.68 -4.51
N ALA A 143 -17.45 -15.15 -5.74
CA ALA A 143 -16.21 -14.62 -6.30
C ALA A 143 -15.70 -13.42 -5.48
N CYS A 144 -16.60 -12.52 -5.06
CA CYS A 144 -16.26 -11.38 -4.21
C CYS A 144 -15.72 -11.81 -2.84
N GLU A 145 -16.40 -12.72 -2.15
CA GLU A 145 -15.98 -13.25 -0.83
C GLU A 145 -14.68 -14.05 -0.93
N PHE A 146 -14.49 -14.83 -2.00
CA PHE A 146 -13.26 -15.58 -2.25
C PHE A 146 -12.06 -14.65 -2.47
N ASN A 147 -12.21 -13.60 -3.29
CA ASN A 147 -11.15 -12.64 -3.53
C ASN A 147 -10.81 -11.85 -2.26
N ALA A 148 -11.81 -11.44 -1.47
CA ALA A 148 -11.56 -10.81 -0.17
C ALA A 148 -10.77 -11.72 0.79
N ALA A 149 -11.15 -13.00 0.88
CA ALA A 149 -10.46 -13.98 1.71
C ALA A 149 -9.03 -14.27 1.24
N LEU A 150 -8.78 -14.29 -0.07
CA LEU A 150 -7.45 -14.49 -0.66
C LEU A 150 -6.55 -13.25 -0.47
N THR A 151 -7.11 -12.05 -0.56
CA THR A 151 -6.38 -10.78 -0.46
C THR A 151 -5.68 -10.63 0.89
N VAL A 152 -6.32 -11.04 1.99
CA VAL A 152 -5.76 -10.90 3.35
C VAL A 152 -4.39 -11.58 3.50
N PRO A 153 -4.22 -12.89 3.25
CA PRO A 153 -2.91 -13.53 3.35
C PRO A 153 -1.98 -13.16 2.18
N PHE A 154 -2.51 -13.03 0.95
CA PHE A 154 -1.66 -12.87 -0.23
C PHE A 154 -1.02 -11.49 -0.33
N PHE A 155 -1.77 -10.42 -0.01
CA PHE A 155 -1.29 -9.05 -0.09
C PHE A 155 -0.81 -8.47 1.25
N ARG A 156 -0.75 -9.28 2.31
CA ARG A 156 -0.26 -8.84 3.64
C ARG A 156 1.10 -8.15 3.56
N TRP A 157 2.03 -8.67 2.75
CA TRP A 157 3.35 -8.07 2.56
C TRP A 157 3.29 -6.68 1.93
N LEU A 158 2.31 -6.47 1.03
CA LEU A 158 2.16 -5.26 0.24
C LEU A 158 1.43 -4.17 1.02
N VAL A 159 0.29 -4.50 1.60
CA VAL A 159 -0.60 -3.51 2.24
C VAL A 159 -0.56 -3.53 3.76
N GLY A 160 0.05 -4.55 4.38
CA GLY A 160 0.10 -4.69 5.83
C GLY A 160 -1.06 -5.53 6.40
N PRO A 161 -1.28 -5.48 7.73
CA PRO A 161 -2.32 -6.24 8.40
C PRO A 161 -3.71 -5.88 7.92
N SER A 162 -4.48 -6.90 7.56
CA SER A 162 -5.86 -6.76 7.08
C SER A 162 -6.75 -7.89 7.58
N GLU A 163 -8.06 -7.68 7.51
CA GLU A 163 -9.07 -8.68 7.86
C GLU A 163 -10.30 -8.57 6.96
N VAL A 164 -11.01 -9.68 6.78
CA VAL A 164 -12.26 -9.72 6.02
C VAL A 164 -13.40 -9.22 6.89
N VAL A 165 -14.12 -8.20 6.41
CA VAL A 165 -15.28 -7.58 7.06
C VAL A 165 -16.56 -7.81 6.26
N GLU A 166 -17.69 -7.69 6.92
CA GLU A 166 -19.01 -7.68 6.25
C GLU A 166 -19.29 -6.28 5.70
N VAL A 167 -19.76 -6.22 4.46
CA VAL A 167 -20.16 -5.01 3.76
C VAL A 167 -21.49 -5.24 3.06
N GLU A 168 -22.18 -4.15 2.75
CA GLU A 168 -23.40 -4.17 1.96
C GLU A 168 -23.12 -3.69 0.53
N VAL A 169 -23.42 -4.53 -0.46
CA VAL A 169 -23.28 -4.22 -1.88
C VAL A 169 -24.63 -4.46 -2.52
N ASP A 170 -25.20 -3.43 -3.15
CA ASP A 170 -26.51 -3.46 -3.80
C ASP A 170 -27.63 -4.05 -2.91
N GLY A 171 -27.62 -3.69 -1.62
CA GLY A 171 -28.59 -4.16 -0.63
C GLY A 171 -28.33 -5.57 -0.10
N VAL A 172 -27.25 -6.23 -0.52
CA VAL A 172 -26.88 -7.58 -0.08
C VAL A 172 -25.68 -7.54 0.85
N LYS A 173 -25.86 -8.08 2.06
CA LYS A 173 -24.77 -8.29 3.02
C LYS A 173 -23.91 -9.48 2.62
N GLN A 174 -22.61 -9.26 2.51
CA GLN A 174 -21.63 -10.27 2.13
C GLN A 174 -20.26 -10.00 2.75
N ARG A 175 -19.45 -11.05 2.90
CA ARG A 175 -18.09 -10.95 3.47
C ARG A 175 -17.04 -10.63 2.41
N SER A 176 -17.30 -9.59 1.62
CA SER A 176 -16.46 -9.19 0.50
C SER A 176 -15.65 -7.91 0.75
N GLY A 177 -15.72 -7.36 1.97
CA GLY A 177 -14.88 -6.25 2.39
C GLY A 177 -13.55 -6.74 2.97
N VAL A 178 -12.48 -6.00 2.71
CA VAL A 178 -11.17 -6.17 3.37
C VAL A 178 -10.80 -4.85 4.01
N LEU A 179 -10.66 -4.86 5.34
CA LEU A 179 -10.18 -3.72 6.10
C LEU A 179 -8.68 -3.87 6.33
N ILE A 180 -7.89 -2.98 5.72
CA ILE A 180 -6.46 -2.82 5.99
C ILE A 180 -6.32 -1.87 7.16
N LYS A 181 -5.83 -2.36 8.30
CA LYS A 181 -5.76 -1.61 9.57
C LYS A 181 -4.79 -0.43 9.50
N LYS A 182 -3.69 -0.63 8.79
CA LYS A 182 -2.72 0.40 8.43
C LYS A 182 -2.07 0.02 7.12
N CYS A 183 -2.29 0.82 6.08
CA CYS A 183 -1.78 0.60 4.74
C CYS A 183 -0.29 0.90 4.71
N ARG A 184 0.52 -0.16 4.68
CA ARG A 184 1.99 -0.10 4.59
C ARG A 184 2.46 0.78 3.41
N TYR A 185 1.77 0.70 2.27
CA TYR A 185 2.15 1.48 1.10
C TYR A 185 1.90 2.98 1.30
N LEU A 186 0.76 3.35 1.89
CA LEU A 186 0.44 4.73 2.21
C LEU A 186 1.38 5.28 3.31
N GLU A 187 1.64 4.49 4.34
CA GLU A 187 2.57 4.80 5.43
C GLU A 187 4.00 5.07 4.94
N ASN A 188 4.59 4.17 4.14
CA ASN A 188 5.96 4.32 3.66
C ASN A 188 6.08 5.38 2.54
N SER A 189 5.06 5.52 1.69
CA SER A 189 5.08 6.54 0.65
C SER A 189 4.89 7.94 1.22
N GLY A 190 4.04 8.10 2.24
CA GLY A 190 3.67 9.40 2.81
C GLY A 190 3.07 10.34 1.77
N CYS A 191 2.43 9.80 0.72
CA CYS A 191 2.04 10.58 -0.46
C CYS A 191 0.65 10.20 -0.96
N VAL A 192 -0.30 11.14 -0.85
CA VAL A 192 -1.67 11.01 -1.37
C VAL A 192 -1.67 10.67 -2.86
N GLY A 193 -0.86 11.36 -3.66
CA GLY A 193 -0.76 11.10 -5.09
C GLY A 193 -0.28 9.68 -5.43
N MET A 194 0.65 9.12 -4.63
CA MET A 194 1.08 7.73 -4.80
C MET A 194 -0.06 6.76 -4.45
N CYS A 195 -0.76 6.99 -3.34
CA CYS A 195 -1.89 6.15 -2.97
C CYS A 195 -2.98 6.13 -4.06
N VAL A 196 -3.37 7.31 -4.57
CA VAL A 196 -4.43 7.40 -5.58
C VAL A 196 -3.97 6.89 -6.94
N ASN A 197 -2.86 7.41 -7.48
CA ASN A 197 -2.47 7.15 -8.88
C ASN A 197 -1.66 5.87 -9.08
N MET A 198 -1.02 5.35 -8.03
CA MET A 198 -0.17 4.15 -8.14
C MET A 198 -0.78 2.92 -7.48
N CYS A 199 -1.81 3.07 -6.65
CA CYS A 199 -2.44 1.95 -5.95
C CYS A 199 -3.95 1.91 -6.25
N LYS A 200 -4.74 2.87 -5.75
CA LYS A 200 -6.20 2.85 -5.83
C LYS A 200 -6.70 2.74 -7.26
N ILE A 201 -6.48 3.77 -8.09
CA ILE A 201 -7.14 3.84 -9.40
C ILE A 201 -6.70 2.70 -10.33
N PRO A 202 -5.40 2.37 -10.45
CA PRO A 202 -4.99 1.25 -11.30
C PRO A 202 -5.51 -0.11 -10.82
N THR A 203 -5.61 -0.31 -9.49
CA THR A 203 -6.12 -1.57 -8.94
C THR A 203 -7.62 -1.70 -9.15
N GLN A 204 -8.38 -0.64 -8.92
CA GLN A 204 -9.83 -0.62 -9.20
C GLN A 204 -10.10 -0.87 -10.69
N ASP A 205 -9.36 -0.22 -11.58
CA ASP A 205 -9.46 -0.41 -13.03
C ASP A 205 -9.12 -1.85 -13.43
N PHE A 206 -7.98 -2.38 -12.95
CA PHE A 206 -7.58 -3.75 -13.23
C PHE A 206 -8.62 -4.77 -12.79
N PHE A 207 -9.12 -4.69 -11.55
CA PHE A 207 -10.11 -5.65 -11.07
C PHE A 207 -11.45 -5.50 -11.81
N THR A 208 -11.92 -4.28 -12.00
CA THR A 208 -13.25 -4.01 -12.60
C THR A 208 -13.26 -4.30 -14.09
N ASN A 209 -12.26 -3.80 -14.83
CA ASN A 209 -12.23 -3.80 -16.28
C ASN A 209 -11.45 -4.97 -16.88
N GLU A 210 -10.35 -5.41 -16.26
CA GLU A 210 -9.55 -6.54 -16.78
C GLU A 210 -9.97 -7.88 -16.18
N PHE A 211 -10.18 -7.93 -14.87
CA PHE A 211 -10.53 -9.16 -14.17
C PHE A 211 -12.05 -9.43 -14.18
N GLY A 212 -12.88 -8.39 -14.38
CA GLY A 212 -14.34 -8.51 -14.41
C GLY A 212 -15.01 -8.60 -13.04
N LEU A 213 -14.29 -8.21 -11.97
CA LEU A 213 -14.79 -8.20 -10.60
C LEU A 213 -14.71 -6.76 -10.07
N PRO A 214 -15.85 -6.05 -9.94
CA PRO A 214 -15.85 -4.69 -9.43
C PRO A 214 -15.14 -4.59 -8.08
N LEU A 215 -14.34 -3.54 -7.92
CA LEU A 215 -13.61 -3.27 -6.70
C LEU A 215 -13.60 -1.77 -6.44
N THR A 216 -14.06 -1.37 -5.25
CA THR A 216 -13.88 -0.02 -4.71
C THR A 216 -12.83 -0.05 -3.60
N MET A 217 -11.95 0.93 -3.55
CA MET A 217 -10.95 1.08 -2.50
C MET A 217 -11.11 2.44 -1.82
N ASN A 218 -11.26 2.48 -0.49
CA ASN A 218 -11.45 3.69 0.29
C ASN A 218 -10.28 3.90 1.26
N PRO A 219 -9.21 4.60 0.84
CA PRO A 219 -8.12 4.95 1.75
C PRO A 219 -8.58 6.02 2.75
N ASN A 220 -8.25 5.84 4.02
CA ASN A 220 -8.37 6.87 5.02
C ASN A 220 -7.01 7.52 5.22
N PHE A 221 -6.92 8.81 4.85
CA PHE A 221 -5.66 9.53 4.94
C PHE A 221 -5.34 10.03 6.36
N GLU A 222 -6.29 10.01 7.30
CA GLU A 222 -6.08 10.45 8.67
C GLU A 222 -5.38 9.38 9.52
N ASP A 223 -5.82 8.12 9.38
CA ASP A 223 -5.33 6.98 10.17
C ASP A 223 -4.49 5.97 9.35
N MET A 224 -4.30 6.26 8.07
CA MET A 224 -3.59 5.43 7.09
C MET A 224 -4.24 4.06 6.82
N SER A 225 -5.48 3.81 7.24
CA SER A 225 -6.23 2.59 6.90
C SER A 225 -6.72 2.61 5.44
N CYS A 226 -7.19 1.48 4.94
CA CYS A 226 -7.81 1.39 3.63
C CYS A 226 -8.83 0.25 3.59
N GLU A 227 -10.01 0.52 3.06
CA GLU A 227 -11.02 -0.49 2.80
C GLU A 227 -10.96 -0.92 1.33
N MET A 228 -11.14 -2.21 1.06
CA MET A 228 -11.32 -2.76 -0.28
C MET A 228 -12.64 -3.52 -0.32
N ILE A 229 -13.57 -3.13 -1.18
CA ILE A 229 -14.90 -3.72 -1.29
C ILE A 229 -15.03 -4.43 -2.63
N TYR A 230 -14.94 -5.75 -2.62
CA TYR A 230 -15.20 -6.56 -3.82
C TYR A 230 -16.70 -6.66 -4.10
N GLY A 231 -17.06 -6.49 -5.37
CA GLY A 231 -18.44 -6.43 -5.86
C GLY A 231 -19.00 -5.01 -5.97
N GLN A 232 -18.37 -4.02 -5.32
CA GLN A 232 -18.80 -2.63 -5.44
C GLN A 232 -18.15 -1.97 -6.66
N VAL A 233 -18.96 -1.30 -7.47
CA VAL A 233 -18.47 -0.53 -8.62
C VAL A 233 -17.78 0.74 -8.12
N PRO A 234 -16.52 1.01 -8.52
CA PRO A 234 -15.82 2.21 -8.11
C PRO A 234 -16.49 3.45 -8.72
N PRO A 235 -16.58 4.57 -7.97
CA PRO A 235 -17.07 5.82 -8.52
C PRO A 235 -16.11 6.37 -9.57
N PRO A 236 -16.59 7.22 -10.49
CA PRO A 236 -15.71 8.07 -11.31
C PRO A 236 -14.77 8.90 -10.42
N ILE A 237 -13.56 9.19 -10.92
CA ILE A 237 -12.54 9.90 -10.12
C ILE A 237 -13.02 11.29 -9.70
N GLU A 238 -13.84 11.97 -10.51
CA GLU A 238 -14.38 13.29 -10.24
C GLU A 238 -15.35 13.30 -9.03
N ASP A 239 -16.06 12.19 -8.84
CA ASP A 239 -17.03 12.00 -7.76
C ASP A 239 -16.41 11.34 -6.53
N ASP A 240 -15.24 10.73 -6.68
CA ASP A 240 -14.52 10.06 -5.59
C ASP A 240 -13.97 11.09 -4.58
N PRO A 241 -14.25 10.94 -3.27
CA PRO A 241 -13.75 11.85 -2.24
C PRO A 241 -12.22 12.04 -2.26
N VAL A 242 -11.47 11.01 -2.70
CA VAL A 242 -10.00 11.08 -2.75
C VAL A 242 -9.49 12.15 -3.72
N SER A 243 -10.29 12.56 -4.72
CA SER A 243 -9.91 13.59 -5.70
C SER A 243 -9.72 14.98 -5.10
N LYS A 244 -10.32 15.21 -3.92
CA LYS A 244 -10.28 16.48 -3.18
C LYS A 244 -9.27 16.46 -2.03
N GLN A 245 -8.50 15.37 -1.88
CA GLN A 245 -7.62 15.20 -0.73
C GLN A 245 -6.40 16.14 -0.80
N PRO A 246 -6.09 16.93 0.26
CA PRO A 246 -4.86 17.71 0.37
C PRO A 246 -3.65 16.81 0.62
N CYS A 247 -2.44 17.24 0.23
CA CYS A 247 -1.22 16.50 0.57
C CYS A 247 -0.93 16.60 2.08
N TYR A 248 -0.20 15.62 2.64
CA TYR A 248 0.23 15.66 4.04
C TYR A 248 1.14 16.86 4.37
N PRO A 249 0.73 17.80 5.26
CA PRO A 249 1.51 19.01 5.55
C PRO A 249 2.92 18.74 6.08
N ASN A 250 3.07 17.73 6.94
CA ASN A 250 4.32 17.44 7.64
C ASN A 250 5.17 16.32 6.99
N LEU A 251 4.65 15.67 5.94
CA LEU A 251 5.31 14.53 5.29
C LEU A 251 5.62 14.78 3.81
N CYS A 252 4.89 15.68 3.15
CA CYS A 252 5.03 15.97 1.73
C CYS A 252 5.69 17.33 1.52
N SER A 253 6.85 17.36 0.87
CA SER A 253 7.55 18.61 0.52
C SER A 253 6.79 19.47 -0.50
N MET A 254 5.84 18.89 -1.23
CA MET A 254 4.95 19.62 -2.15
C MET A 254 3.65 20.08 -1.48
N SER A 255 3.48 19.82 -0.18
CA SER A 255 2.30 20.31 0.54
C SER A 255 2.40 21.81 0.75
N THR A 256 1.36 22.51 0.34
CA THR A 256 1.14 23.91 0.69
C THR A 256 0.00 23.93 1.70
N PRO A 257 0.20 24.45 2.94
CA PRO A 257 -0.82 24.40 3.99
C PRO A 257 -2.18 24.98 3.62
N SER A 258 -2.22 25.92 2.67
CA SER A 258 -3.44 26.56 2.17
C SER A 258 -4.05 25.90 0.93
N ALA A 259 -3.38 24.93 0.30
CA ALA A 259 -3.90 24.26 -0.88
C ALA A 259 -4.94 23.20 -0.50
N PRO A 260 -6.20 23.31 -0.98
CA PRO A 260 -7.25 22.38 -0.59
C PRO A 260 -7.08 20.99 -1.21
N VAL A 261 -6.31 20.87 -2.29
CA VAL A 261 -6.15 19.62 -3.06
C VAL A 261 -4.67 19.38 -3.35
N CYS A 262 -4.25 18.11 -3.26
CA CYS A 262 -2.89 17.72 -3.58
C CYS A 262 -2.63 17.88 -5.09
N PRO A 263 -1.58 18.62 -5.52
CA PRO A 263 -1.31 18.87 -6.94
C PRO A 263 -1.13 17.60 -7.79
N LYS A 264 -0.74 16.49 -7.16
CA LYS A 264 -0.59 15.18 -7.81
C LYS A 264 -1.92 14.51 -8.18
N LEU A 265 -3.06 15.05 -7.76
CA LEU A 265 -4.38 14.56 -8.13
C LEU A 265 -4.99 15.32 -9.31
N GLN A 266 -4.45 16.52 -9.61
CA GLN A 266 -4.96 17.41 -10.65
C GLN A 266 -4.28 17.16 -12.00
N ASN A 267 -3.00 16.74 -12.00
CA ASN A 267 -2.14 16.59 -13.17
C ASN A 267 -1.78 15.14 -13.47
#